data_AF-A0A3Q1FCZ8-F1
#
_entry.id   AF-A0A3Q1FCZ8-F1
#
_cell.length_a   1.000
_cell.length_b   1.000
_cell.length_c   1.000
_cell.angle_alpha   90.00
_cell.angle_beta   90.00
_cell.angle_gamma   90.00
#
_symmetry.space_group_name_H-M   'P 1'
#
loop_
_entity.id
_entity.type
_entity.pdbx_description
1 polymer ?
#
loop_
_entity_poly.entity_id
_entity_poly.type
_entity_poly.pdbx_seq_one_letter_code
_entity_poly.pdbx_strand_id
1 'polypeptide(L)'
;MAQSDSDDGMDEFMDRFKSQRYKNAFTENDWEQEFNKIPMFMKTAPEEIDPQKYPELACLQSIIHDEDRPPEEQAKCLKDEGNAFFKEKNYEKAVVSYSAGLKKKCGDQELNTVLFTNRAAAHFYLGNMRSALNDAAAAKKIKPDHLKALIRGAQCCIELRNFPDALQWCDEALKAHPTDKKLLELRATADKHKRAAERDTRKAKVKEKKLHGQKEALLAAIKDRGVKLFQSVEPRQHSSDSEEEEEERSSAAIAQLSLDGLNSQEVTGAQVFLDNQGLLHWPVLFLYPEHQQSDFISAFCENNCFVDHLAIMFEELPPWDTDRKYLPQNLQLFFEDVEKEKLYQVDPEMSLLKALQHKSSGGL
;
A
#
# COMPACT_ATOMS: atom_id res chain seq x y z
N MET A 1 -51.90 -18.25 -28.08
CA MET A 1 -51.77 -17.65 -29.42
C MET A 1 -50.43 -16.94 -29.44
N ALA A 2 -49.43 -17.57 -30.07
CA ALA A 2 -48.08 -17.05 -30.16
C ALA A 2 -48.06 -15.88 -31.15
N GLN A 3 -47.54 -14.73 -30.70
CA GLN A 3 -47.21 -13.60 -31.56
C GLN A 3 -46.04 -14.05 -32.45
N SER A 4 -46.30 -14.14 -33.75
CA SER A 4 -45.28 -14.23 -34.78
C SER A 4 -44.60 -12.87 -34.90
N ASP A 5 -43.47 -12.70 -34.21
CA ASP A 5 -42.59 -11.54 -34.37
C ASP A 5 -41.95 -11.59 -35.77
N SER A 6 -42.62 -10.87 -36.67
CA SER A 6 -42.16 -10.22 -37.91
C SER A 6 -40.71 -10.50 -38.35
N ASP A 7 -40.57 -11.42 -39.30
CA ASP A 7 -39.45 -11.49 -40.27
C ASP A 7 -39.44 -10.23 -41.16
N ASP A 8 -40.59 -9.55 -41.30
CA ASP A 8 -40.77 -8.39 -42.17
C ASP A 8 -39.94 -7.16 -41.74
N GLY A 9 -39.63 -7.00 -40.46
CA GLY A 9 -38.84 -5.86 -39.96
C GLY A 9 -37.35 -5.92 -40.34
N MET A 10 -36.79 -7.13 -40.44
CA MET A 10 -35.43 -7.35 -40.93
C MET A 10 -35.36 -7.17 -42.45
N ASP A 11 -36.39 -7.59 -43.18
CA ASP A 11 -36.50 -7.38 -44.61
C ASP A 11 -36.65 -5.89 -44.97
N GLU A 12 -37.46 -5.12 -44.24
CA GLU A 12 -37.54 -3.66 -44.41
C GLU A 12 -36.22 -2.94 -44.09
N PHE A 13 -35.48 -3.40 -43.08
CA PHE A 13 -34.15 -2.87 -42.74
C PHE A 13 -33.13 -3.17 -43.84
N MET A 14 -33.12 -4.39 -44.38
CA MET A 14 -32.22 -4.79 -45.47
C MET A 14 -32.59 -4.10 -46.80
N ASP A 15 -33.87 -3.85 -47.08
CA ASP A 15 -34.32 -3.14 -48.28
C ASP A 15 -33.90 -1.67 -48.32
N ARG A 16 -33.71 -1.04 -47.15
CA ARG A 16 -33.08 0.29 -47.06
C ARG A 16 -31.63 0.30 -47.55
N PHE A 17 -30.91 -0.81 -47.41
CA PHE A 17 -29.55 -0.97 -47.94
C PHE A 17 -29.54 -1.45 -49.40
N LYS A 18 -30.54 -2.22 -49.85
CA LYS A 18 -30.65 -2.65 -51.26
C LYS A 18 -30.93 -1.49 -52.23
N SER A 19 -31.55 -0.41 -51.75
CA SER A 19 -31.94 0.74 -52.57
C SER A 19 -30.90 1.87 -52.63
N GLN A 20 -29.98 1.97 -51.67
CA GLN A 20 -28.82 2.85 -51.77
C GLN A 20 -27.66 2.11 -52.44
N ARG A 21 -27.64 2.09 -53.78
CA ARG A 21 -26.40 1.79 -54.50
C ARG A 21 -25.31 2.71 -53.96
N TYR A 22 -24.21 2.12 -53.49
CA TYR A 22 -23.03 2.86 -53.06
C TYR A 22 -22.64 3.82 -54.20
N LYS A 23 -22.83 5.12 -54.00
CA LYS A 23 -22.78 6.10 -55.11
C LYS A 23 -21.41 6.19 -55.78
N ASN A 24 -20.37 5.69 -55.10
CA ASN A 24 -19.00 5.61 -55.58
C ASN A 24 -18.47 4.16 -55.52
N ALA A 25 -19.33 3.14 -55.68
CA ALA A 25 -18.86 1.76 -55.78
C ALA A 25 -17.98 1.58 -57.01
N PHE A 26 -16.91 0.82 -56.85
CA PHE A 26 -16.08 0.37 -57.97
C PHE A 26 -16.96 -0.35 -59.00
N THR A 27 -16.99 0.15 -60.22
CA THR A 27 -17.63 -0.51 -61.37
C THR A 27 -16.61 -1.46 -62.02
N GLU A 28 -17.07 -2.52 -62.70
CA GLU A 28 -16.20 -3.49 -63.39
C GLU A 28 -15.29 -2.85 -64.45
N ASN A 29 -15.63 -1.64 -64.91
CA ASN A 29 -14.87 -0.90 -65.91
C ASN A 29 -13.95 0.19 -65.31
N ASP A 30 -14.26 0.76 -64.13
CA ASP A 30 -13.50 1.87 -63.54
C ASP A 30 -12.71 1.47 -62.27
N TRP A 31 -12.89 0.24 -61.77
CA TRP A 31 -12.24 -0.21 -60.53
C TRP A 31 -10.73 -0.02 -60.57
N GLU A 32 -10.07 -0.33 -61.70
CA GLU A 32 -8.62 -0.23 -61.82
C GLU A 32 -8.14 1.22 -61.76
N GLN A 33 -8.91 2.17 -62.30
CA GLN A 33 -8.57 3.60 -62.26
C GLN A 33 -8.76 4.18 -60.86
N GLU A 34 -9.84 3.82 -60.17
CA GLU A 34 -10.10 4.26 -58.81
C GLU A 34 -9.11 3.64 -57.81
N PHE A 35 -8.72 2.38 -57.99
CA PHE A 35 -7.71 1.72 -57.16
C PHE A 35 -6.33 2.37 -57.35
N ASN A 36 -5.99 2.76 -58.59
CA ASN A 36 -4.76 3.50 -58.87
C ASN A 36 -4.72 4.91 -58.26
N LYS A 37 -5.85 5.50 -57.83
CA LYS A 37 -5.88 6.76 -57.08
C LYS A 37 -5.56 6.57 -55.60
N ILE A 38 -5.74 5.36 -55.08
CA ILE A 38 -5.48 5.06 -53.67
C ILE A 38 -3.97 4.79 -53.51
N PRO A 39 -3.26 5.53 -52.64
CA PRO A 39 -1.81 5.41 -52.49
C PRO A 39 -1.29 3.98 -52.29
N MET A 40 -2.00 3.14 -51.54
CA MET A 40 -1.60 1.76 -51.26
C MET A 40 -1.67 0.82 -52.47
N PHE A 41 -2.42 1.19 -53.52
CA PHE A 41 -2.69 0.31 -54.66
C PHE A 41 -2.28 0.92 -56.00
N MET A 42 -1.64 2.08 -55.96
CA MET A 42 -1.11 2.75 -57.13
C MET A 42 0.05 1.95 -57.74
N LYS A 43 -0.05 1.62 -59.03
CA LYS A 43 1.00 0.86 -59.74
C LYS A 43 2.27 1.67 -60.01
N THR A 44 2.18 3.01 -60.07
CA THR A 44 3.30 3.91 -60.38
C THR A 44 3.12 5.23 -59.64
N ALA A 45 4.08 5.63 -58.82
CA ALA A 45 4.03 6.93 -58.14
C ALA A 45 4.30 8.09 -59.13
N PRO A 46 3.63 9.25 -59.00
CA PRO A 46 3.94 10.44 -59.77
C PRO A 46 5.34 10.97 -59.42
N GLU A 47 6.05 11.54 -60.40
CA GLU A 47 7.39 12.13 -60.19
C GLU A 47 7.35 13.40 -59.31
N GLU A 48 6.27 14.20 -59.41
CA GLU A 48 5.98 15.35 -58.54
C GLU A 48 4.58 15.21 -57.95
N ILE A 49 4.48 15.25 -56.61
CA ILE A 49 3.21 15.09 -55.89
C ILE A 49 2.63 16.48 -55.64
N ASP A 50 1.61 16.85 -56.40
CA ASP A 50 0.83 18.07 -56.19
C ASP A 50 -0.13 17.90 -54.99
N PRO A 51 0.02 18.69 -53.90
CA PRO A 51 -0.82 18.59 -52.70
C PRO A 51 -2.32 18.84 -52.95
N GLN A 52 -2.68 19.57 -54.01
CA GLN A 52 -4.08 19.85 -54.34
C GLN A 52 -4.74 18.70 -55.11
N LYS A 53 -3.95 17.94 -55.87
CA LYS A 53 -4.42 16.85 -56.72
C LYS A 53 -4.39 15.49 -56.03
N TYR A 54 -3.42 15.27 -55.14
CA TYR A 54 -3.25 14.01 -54.40
C TYR A 54 -2.96 14.29 -52.91
N PRO A 55 -3.98 14.72 -52.14
CA PRO A 55 -3.79 15.09 -50.74
C PRO A 55 -3.32 13.91 -49.88
N GLU A 56 -3.78 12.68 -50.16
CA GLU A 56 -3.33 11.50 -49.41
C GLU A 56 -1.87 11.14 -49.69
N LEU A 57 -1.42 11.27 -50.96
CA LEU A 57 -0.02 11.04 -51.33
C LEU A 57 0.90 12.11 -50.73
N ALA A 58 0.47 13.38 -50.71
CA ALA A 58 1.22 14.46 -50.07
C ALA A 58 1.32 14.27 -48.55
N CYS A 59 0.24 13.79 -47.91
CA CYS A 59 0.25 13.42 -46.49
C CYS A 59 1.21 12.27 -46.21
N LEU A 60 1.15 11.18 -46.98
CA LEU A 60 2.06 10.04 -46.85
C LEU A 60 3.52 10.44 -47.13
N GLN A 61 3.74 11.27 -48.15
CA GLN A 61 5.06 11.81 -48.46
C GLN A 61 5.60 12.66 -47.31
N SER A 62 4.77 13.47 -46.65
CA SER A 62 5.17 14.20 -45.44
C SER A 62 5.53 13.25 -44.29
N ILE A 63 4.75 12.18 -44.08
CA ILE A 63 5.04 11.17 -43.04
C ILE A 63 6.35 10.40 -43.32
N ILE A 64 6.64 10.12 -44.59
CA ILE A 64 7.87 9.45 -45.01
C ILE A 64 9.08 10.38 -44.85
N HIS A 65 8.99 11.62 -45.34
CA HIS A 65 10.07 12.61 -45.22
C HIS A 65 10.26 13.14 -43.79
N ASP A 66 9.28 12.95 -42.91
CA ASP A 66 9.38 13.24 -41.49
C ASP A 66 10.48 12.41 -40.80
N GLU A 67 10.82 11.22 -41.33
CA GLU A 67 11.95 10.39 -40.88
C GLU A 67 13.31 10.88 -41.39
N ASP A 68 13.33 11.60 -42.52
CA ASP A 68 14.55 12.16 -43.14
C ASP A 68 14.92 13.55 -42.59
N ARG A 69 14.03 14.17 -41.78
CA ARG A 69 14.32 15.45 -41.10
C ARG A 69 15.48 15.32 -40.12
N PRO A 70 16.26 16.39 -39.86
CA PRO A 70 17.32 16.34 -38.85
C PRO A 70 16.74 15.96 -37.47
N PRO A 71 17.48 15.19 -36.65
CA PRO A 71 17.01 14.71 -35.35
C PRO A 71 16.49 15.81 -34.42
N GLU A 72 17.05 17.03 -34.52
CA GLU A 72 16.63 18.22 -33.78
C GLU A 72 15.21 18.66 -34.15
N GLU A 73 14.85 18.65 -35.44
CA GLU A 73 13.52 19.04 -35.89
C GLU A 73 12.50 17.96 -35.53
N GLN A 74 12.85 16.68 -35.68
CA GLN A 74 12.00 15.58 -35.23
C GLN A 74 11.70 15.68 -33.72
N ALA A 75 12.73 15.95 -32.91
CA ALA A 75 12.57 16.13 -31.46
C ALA A 75 11.71 17.36 -31.12
N LYS A 76 11.78 18.45 -31.90
CA LYS A 76 10.91 19.63 -31.74
C LYS A 76 9.45 19.31 -32.06
N CYS A 77 9.17 18.62 -33.16
CA CYS A 77 7.82 18.18 -33.52
C CYS A 77 7.22 17.30 -32.42
N LEU A 78 7.97 16.31 -31.92
CA LEU A 78 7.54 15.43 -30.83
C LEU A 78 7.32 16.17 -29.50
N LYS A 79 8.14 17.20 -29.23
CA LYS A 79 7.94 18.09 -28.08
C LYS A 79 6.63 18.88 -28.21
N ASP A 80 6.30 19.38 -29.40
CA ASP A 80 5.07 20.15 -29.63
C ASP A 80 3.82 19.26 -29.62
N GLU A 81 3.91 18.05 -30.15
CA GLU A 81 2.87 17.01 -30.03
C GLU A 81 2.63 16.65 -28.56
N GLY A 82 3.70 16.37 -27.80
CA GLY A 82 3.60 16.12 -26.36
C GLY A 82 2.98 17.29 -25.60
N ASN A 83 3.27 18.53 -25.99
CA ASN A 83 2.66 19.73 -25.41
C ASN A 83 1.15 19.82 -25.73
N ALA A 84 0.72 19.39 -26.91
CA ALA A 84 -0.70 19.31 -27.26
C ALA A 84 -1.43 18.30 -26.38
N PHE A 85 -0.92 17.07 -26.27
CA PHE A 85 -1.48 16.06 -25.36
C PHE A 85 -1.49 16.51 -23.90
N PHE A 86 -0.45 17.23 -23.48
CA PHE A 86 -0.37 17.79 -22.13
C PHE A 86 -1.48 18.83 -21.87
N LYS A 87 -1.79 19.69 -22.84
CA LYS A 87 -2.90 20.66 -22.75
C LYS A 87 -4.25 19.95 -22.70
N GLU A 88 -4.39 18.83 -23.41
CA GLU A 88 -5.58 17.96 -23.37
C GLU A 88 -5.68 17.12 -22.08
N LYS A 89 -4.72 17.25 -21.15
CA LYS A 89 -4.59 16.45 -19.92
C LYS A 89 -4.39 14.95 -20.19
N ASN A 90 -4.04 14.57 -21.42
CA ASN A 90 -3.66 13.21 -21.76
C ASN A 90 -2.16 13.01 -21.45
N TYR A 91 -1.84 12.89 -20.17
CA TYR A 91 -0.46 12.84 -19.71
C TYR A 91 0.27 11.56 -20.14
N GLU A 92 -0.44 10.44 -20.32
CA GLU A 92 0.15 9.19 -20.78
C GLU A 92 0.71 9.32 -22.20
N LYS A 93 -0.10 9.83 -23.14
CA LYS A 93 0.37 10.10 -24.51
C LYS A 93 1.47 11.14 -24.54
N ALA A 94 1.37 12.19 -23.71
CA ALA A 94 2.42 13.20 -23.59
C ALA A 94 3.77 12.57 -23.18
N VAL A 95 3.79 11.66 -22.19
CA VAL A 95 5.01 10.94 -21.79
C VAL A 95 5.60 10.13 -22.95
N VAL A 96 4.76 9.48 -23.75
CA VAL A 96 5.20 8.71 -24.93
C VAL A 96 5.85 9.63 -25.96
N SER A 97 5.20 10.73 -26.34
CA SER A 97 5.75 11.69 -27.31
C SER A 97 7.06 12.33 -26.82
N TYR A 98 7.14 12.76 -25.56
CA TYR A 98 8.40 13.30 -25.01
C TYR A 98 9.51 12.26 -24.97
N SER A 99 9.18 11.00 -24.63
CA SER A 99 10.16 9.91 -24.63
C SER A 99 10.64 9.56 -26.04
N ALA A 100 9.76 9.63 -27.04
CA ALA A 100 10.14 9.51 -28.44
C ALA A 100 11.08 10.64 -28.85
N GLY A 101 10.80 11.88 -28.43
CA GLY A 101 11.68 13.04 -28.67
C GLY A 101 13.08 12.85 -28.08
N LEU A 102 13.17 12.38 -26.83
CA LEU A 102 14.45 12.10 -26.16
C LEU A 102 15.22 10.94 -26.83
N LYS A 103 14.53 9.95 -27.42
CA LYS A 103 15.15 8.84 -28.15
C LYS A 103 15.85 9.28 -29.44
N LYS A 104 15.43 10.39 -30.04
CA LYS A 104 16.08 10.95 -31.25
C LYS A 104 17.50 11.45 -30.99
N LYS A 105 17.91 11.59 -29.72
CA LYS A 105 19.29 11.97 -29.29
C LYS A 105 19.80 13.21 -30.02
N CYS A 106 18.98 14.26 -30.08
CA CYS A 106 19.40 15.53 -30.63
C CYS A 106 20.58 16.12 -29.83
N GLY A 107 21.51 16.79 -30.51
CA GLY A 107 22.68 17.41 -29.88
C GLY A 107 22.36 18.65 -29.05
N ASP A 108 21.12 19.16 -29.16
CA ASP A 108 20.64 20.35 -28.48
C ASP A 108 20.32 20.09 -27.00
N GLN A 109 21.20 20.57 -26.13
CA GLN A 109 21.08 20.44 -24.67
C GLN A 109 19.86 21.20 -24.11
N GLU A 110 19.47 22.34 -24.69
CA GLU A 110 18.31 23.12 -24.23
C GLU A 110 17.03 22.36 -24.54
N LEU A 111 16.91 21.82 -25.76
CA LEU A 111 15.76 21.02 -26.18
C LEU A 111 15.60 19.76 -25.31
N ASN A 112 16.71 19.05 -25.05
CA ASN A 112 16.70 17.89 -24.16
C ASN A 112 16.29 18.27 -22.72
N THR A 113 16.78 19.39 -22.19
CA THR A 113 16.38 19.89 -20.86
C THR A 113 14.87 20.17 -20.78
N VAL A 114 14.31 20.80 -21.82
CA VAL A 114 12.87 21.08 -21.91
C VAL A 114 12.06 19.78 -22.00
N LEU A 115 12.49 18.82 -22.83
CA LEU A 115 11.85 17.51 -22.95
C LEU A 115 11.83 16.75 -21.63
N PHE A 116 12.95 16.68 -20.91
CA PHE A 116 12.99 16.07 -19.57
C PHE A 116 12.07 16.80 -18.58
N THR A 117 12.07 18.13 -18.59
CA THR A 117 11.23 18.92 -17.68
C THR A 117 9.73 18.75 -17.96
N ASN A 118 9.34 18.68 -19.24
CA ASN A 118 7.96 18.46 -19.65
C ASN A 118 7.51 17.01 -19.37
N ARG A 119 8.38 16.03 -19.59
CA ARG A 119 8.11 14.64 -19.22
C ARG A 119 8.00 14.45 -17.71
N ALA A 120 8.86 15.13 -16.93
CA ALA A 120 8.75 15.17 -15.47
C ALA A 120 7.40 15.74 -15.03
N ALA A 121 6.93 16.80 -15.69
CA ALA A 121 5.61 17.37 -15.42
C ALA A 121 4.48 16.38 -15.71
N ALA A 122 4.53 15.66 -16.84
CA ALA A 122 3.53 14.68 -17.19
C ALA A 122 3.52 13.50 -16.20
N HIS A 123 4.70 12.97 -15.83
CA HIS A 123 4.82 11.95 -14.79
C HIS A 123 4.28 12.42 -13.42
N PHE A 124 4.53 13.68 -13.05
CA PHE A 124 4.00 14.23 -11.80
C PHE A 124 2.47 14.22 -11.77
N TYR A 125 1.81 14.64 -12.86
CA TYR A 125 0.35 14.61 -12.94
C TYR A 125 -0.24 13.21 -13.01
N LEU A 126 0.54 12.22 -13.46
CA LEU A 126 0.19 10.79 -13.41
C LEU A 126 0.41 10.15 -12.02
N GLY A 127 0.99 10.86 -11.05
CA GLY A 127 1.35 10.29 -9.74
C GLY A 127 2.67 9.51 -9.74
N ASN A 128 3.40 9.47 -10.86
CA ASN A 128 4.67 8.78 -11.02
C ASN A 128 5.84 9.61 -10.45
N MET A 129 5.82 9.85 -9.14
CA MET A 129 6.72 10.82 -8.48
C MET A 129 8.20 10.47 -8.61
N ARG A 130 8.58 9.19 -8.55
CA ARG A 130 9.98 8.75 -8.72
C ARG A 130 10.49 8.97 -10.14
N SER A 131 9.69 8.65 -11.14
CA SER A 131 10.04 8.91 -12.55
C SER A 131 10.16 10.41 -12.82
N ALA A 132 9.22 11.20 -12.29
CA ALA A 132 9.27 12.66 -12.38
C ALA A 132 10.52 13.26 -11.73
N LEU A 133 10.93 12.73 -10.56
CA LEU A 133 12.15 13.15 -9.88
C LEU A 133 13.41 12.79 -10.69
N ASN A 134 13.46 11.60 -11.27
CA ASN A 134 14.57 11.16 -12.12
C ASN A 134 14.72 12.06 -13.36
N ASP A 135 13.60 12.44 -13.98
CA ASP A 135 13.60 13.36 -15.12
C ASP A 135 14.01 14.78 -14.72
N ALA A 136 13.55 15.27 -13.56
CA ALA A 136 13.99 16.56 -13.02
C ALA A 136 15.50 16.56 -12.69
N ALA A 137 16.03 15.46 -12.17
CA ALA A 137 17.46 15.26 -11.93
C ALA A 137 18.26 15.19 -13.23
N ALA A 138 17.74 14.53 -14.27
CA ALA A 138 18.36 14.51 -15.60
C ALA A 138 18.41 15.92 -16.22
N ALA A 139 17.30 16.68 -16.15
CA ALA A 139 17.26 18.06 -16.60
C ALA A 139 18.26 18.95 -15.84
N LYS A 140 18.33 18.81 -14.51
CA LYS A 140 19.30 19.52 -13.67
C LYS A 140 20.76 19.17 -14.01
N LYS A 141 21.06 17.93 -14.39
CA LYS A 141 22.43 17.54 -14.81
C LYS A 141 22.85 18.24 -16.10
N ILE A 142 21.93 18.45 -17.03
CA ILE A 142 22.21 19.17 -18.28
C ILE A 142 22.30 20.67 -18.00
N LYS A 143 21.31 21.21 -17.29
CA LYS A 143 21.17 22.64 -17.02
C LYS A 143 20.82 22.87 -15.54
N PRO A 144 21.83 23.13 -14.68
CA PRO A 144 21.63 23.26 -13.24
C PRO A 144 20.79 24.45 -12.80
N ASP A 145 20.68 25.50 -13.63
CA ASP A 145 19.93 26.73 -13.37
C ASP A 145 18.48 26.66 -13.89
N HIS A 146 18.03 25.52 -14.43
CA HIS A 146 16.69 25.40 -15.00
C HIS A 146 15.59 25.41 -13.93
N LEU A 147 14.99 26.59 -13.70
CA LEU A 147 14.00 26.85 -12.64
C LEU A 147 12.85 25.83 -12.60
N LYS A 148 12.27 25.48 -13.75
CA LYS A 148 11.12 24.55 -13.81
C LYS A 148 11.48 23.12 -13.38
N ALA A 149 12.68 22.64 -13.72
CA ALA A 149 13.15 21.33 -13.28
C ALA A 149 13.42 21.32 -11.78
N LEU A 150 14.05 22.37 -11.26
CA LEU A 150 14.33 22.52 -9.83
C LEU A 150 13.04 22.54 -8.99
N ILE A 151 12.06 23.36 -9.40
CA ILE A 151 10.73 23.40 -8.79
C ILE A 151 10.07 22.02 -8.83
N ARG A 152 10.11 21.34 -9.99
CA ARG A 152 9.51 20.01 -10.14
C ARG A 152 10.19 18.98 -9.24
N GLY A 153 11.52 18.98 -9.15
CA GLY A 153 12.28 18.11 -8.26
C GLY A 153 11.90 18.30 -6.80
N ALA A 154 11.85 19.54 -6.33
CA ALA A 154 11.39 19.87 -4.98
C ALA A 154 9.95 19.39 -4.71
N GLN A 155 9.03 19.61 -5.65
CA GLN A 155 7.65 19.13 -5.54
C GLN A 155 7.59 17.60 -5.44
N CYS A 156 8.34 16.88 -6.28
CA CYS A 156 8.38 15.41 -6.23
C CYS A 156 8.91 14.88 -4.88
N CYS A 157 9.95 15.51 -4.33
CA CYS A 157 10.49 15.14 -3.02
C CYS A 157 9.48 15.35 -1.88
N ILE A 158 8.68 16.43 -1.93
CA ILE A 158 7.60 16.69 -0.96
C ILE A 158 6.53 15.59 -1.05
N GLU A 159 6.08 15.25 -2.26
CA GLU A 159 5.08 14.20 -2.48
C GLU A 159 5.58 12.81 -2.04
N LEU A 160 6.87 12.53 -2.23
CA LEU A 160 7.53 11.31 -1.75
C LEU A 160 7.80 11.31 -0.23
N ARG A 161 7.39 12.36 0.49
CA ARG A 161 7.68 12.59 1.92
C ARG A 161 9.17 12.58 2.27
N ASN A 162 10.03 12.81 1.29
CA ASN A 162 11.46 13.00 1.49
C ASN A 162 11.77 14.49 1.64
N PHE A 163 11.41 15.03 2.81
CA PHE A 163 11.56 16.45 3.12
C PHE A 163 13.01 16.96 3.18
N PRO A 164 14.01 16.18 3.64
CA PRO A 164 15.41 16.61 3.59
C PRO A 164 15.87 16.92 2.17
N ASP A 165 15.60 16.04 1.22
CA ASP A 165 15.99 16.26 -0.18
C ASP A 165 15.19 17.41 -0.79
N ALA A 166 13.90 17.54 -0.46
CA ALA A 166 13.08 18.67 -0.91
C ALA A 166 13.68 20.03 -0.51
N LEU A 167 14.22 20.13 0.71
CA LEU A 167 14.90 21.33 1.19
C LEU A 167 16.20 21.58 0.42
N GLN A 168 17.00 20.55 0.16
CA GLN A 168 18.22 20.68 -0.65
C GLN A 168 17.90 21.19 -2.06
N TRP A 169 16.88 20.62 -2.72
CA TRP A 169 16.41 21.08 -4.01
C TRP A 169 15.97 22.55 -3.99
N CYS A 170 15.25 22.97 -2.95
CA CYS A 170 14.85 24.38 -2.80
C CYS A 170 16.04 25.29 -2.52
N ASP A 171 16.97 24.90 -1.65
CA ASP A 171 18.14 25.69 -1.27
C ASP A 171 19.07 25.91 -2.46
N GLU A 172 19.31 24.87 -3.26
CA GLU A 172 20.08 25.00 -4.50
C GLU A 172 19.37 25.88 -5.53
N ALA A 173 18.05 25.73 -5.65
CA ALA A 173 17.27 26.53 -6.57
C ALA A 173 17.23 28.01 -6.19
N LEU A 174 17.18 28.31 -4.89
CA LEU A 174 17.23 29.68 -4.36
C LEU A 174 18.63 30.31 -4.48
N LYS A 175 19.71 29.52 -4.63
CA LYS A 175 21.03 30.08 -4.98
C LYS A 175 21.02 30.65 -6.41
N ALA A 176 20.35 29.98 -7.34
CA ALA A 176 20.23 30.44 -8.73
C ALA A 176 19.11 31.47 -8.91
N HIS A 177 18.00 31.33 -8.19
CA HIS A 177 16.79 32.16 -8.30
C HIS A 177 16.30 32.62 -6.91
N PRO A 178 16.98 33.59 -6.26
CA PRO A 178 16.72 33.95 -4.86
C PRO A 178 15.34 34.54 -4.59
N THR A 179 14.72 35.17 -5.58
CA THR A 179 13.46 35.92 -5.45
C THR A 179 12.22 35.13 -5.89
N ASP A 180 12.36 33.86 -6.26
CA ASP A 180 11.23 33.07 -6.74
C ASP A 180 10.28 32.72 -5.58
N LYS A 181 9.06 33.27 -5.65
CA LYS A 181 8.03 33.08 -4.62
C LYS A 181 7.66 31.61 -4.43
N LYS A 182 7.60 30.83 -5.52
CA LYS A 182 7.16 29.44 -5.48
C LYS A 182 8.20 28.55 -4.78
N LEU A 183 9.49 28.80 -5.01
CA LEU A 183 10.57 28.11 -4.30
C LEU A 183 10.55 28.41 -2.79
N LEU A 184 10.33 29.67 -2.40
CA LEU A 184 10.21 30.06 -1.00
C LEU A 184 9.01 29.36 -0.31
N GLU A 185 7.86 29.30 -0.99
CA GLU A 185 6.66 28.59 -0.51
C GLU A 185 6.90 27.07 -0.38
N LEU A 186 7.53 26.44 -1.38
CA LEU A 186 7.86 25.02 -1.35
C LEU A 186 8.83 24.68 -0.22
N ARG A 187 9.84 25.53 -0.01
CA ARG A 187 10.79 25.37 1.08
C ARG A 187 10.11 25.47 2.45
N ALA A 188 9.27 26.47 2.65
CA ALA A 188 8.51 26.63 3.88
C ALA A 188 7.57 25.44 4.14
N THR A 189 6.95 24.93 3.08
CA THR A 189 6.09 23.73 3.13
C THR A 189 6.90 22.49 3.50
N ALA A 190 8.06 22.26 2.87
CA ALA A 190 8.95 21.15 3.18
C ALA A 190 9.47 21.20 4.62
N ASP A 191 9.87 22.38 5.12
CA ASP A 191 10.33 22.56 6.50
C ASP A 191 9.20 22.30 7.51
N LYS A 192 7.98 22.79 7.24
CA LYS A 192 6.80 22.50 8.07
C LYS A 192 6.52 20.99 8.14
N HIS A 193 6.55 20.30 7.01
CA HIS A 193 6.32 18.85 6.97
C HIS A 193 7.43 18.06 7.66
N LYS A 194 8.70 18.47 7.48
CA LYS A 194 9.85 17.88 8.17
C LYS A 194 9.69 17.95 9.68
N ARG A 195 9.40 19.13 10.23
CA ARG A 195 9.19 19.34 11.67
C ARG A 195 8.00 18.53 12.21
N ALA A 196 6.92 18.42 11.42
CA ALA A 196 5.78 17.58 11.79
C ALA A 196 6.18 16.10 11.85
N ALA A 197 6.90 15.59 10.84
CA ALA A 197 7.38 14.21 10.81
C ALA A 197 8.35 13.89 11.96
N GLU A 198 9.29 14.79 12.27
CA GLU A 198 10.21 14.66 13.40
C GLU A 198 9.48 14.65 14.75
N ARG A 199 8.45 15.50 14.91
CA ARG A 199 7.61 15.50 16.11
C ARG A 199 6.87 14.18 16.27
N ASP A 200 6.30 13.67 15.18
CA ASP A 200 5.48 12.46 15.21
C ASP A 200 6.35 11.21 15.46
N THR A 201 7.55 11.15 14.87
CA THR A 201 8.53 10.09 15.19
C THR A 201 9.01 10.16 16.64
N ARG A 202 9.24 11.36 17.18
CA ARG A 202 9.58 11.53 18.61
C ARG A 202 8.46 11.03 19.52
N LYS A 203 7.20 11.37 19.21
CA LYS A 203 6.03 10.88 19.98
C LYS A 203 5.91 9.36 19.90
N ALA A 204 6.12 8.77 18.73
CA ALA A 204 6.11 7.32 18.55
C ALA A 204 7.19 6.63 19.40
N LYS A 205 8.44 7.11 19.35
CA LYS A 205 9.56 6.57 20.17
C LYS A 205 9.28 6.66 21.67
N VAL A 206 8.69 7.76 22.14
CA VAL A 206 8.33 7.90 23.56
C VAL A 206 7.22 6.92 23.95
N LYS A 207 6.18 6.76 23.11
CA LYS A 207 5.10 5.80 23.34
C LYS A 207 5.63 4.36 23.35
N GLU A 208 6.49 4.03 22.40
CA GLU A 208 7.15 2.73 22.29
C GLU A 208 8.01 2.43 23.52
N LYS A 209 8.87 3.36 23.94
CA LYS A 209 9.68 3.21 25.16
C LYS A 209 8.81 3.04 26.41
N LYS A 210 7.69 3.77 26.51
CA LYS A 210 6.73 3.62 27.62
C LYS A 210 6.09 2.23 27.61
N LEU A 211 5.62 1.78 26.45
CA LEU A 211 5.01 0.45 26.29
C LEU A 211 6.01 -0.65 26.61
N HIS A 212 7.26 -0.50 26.15
CA HIS A 212 8.35 -1.42 26.45
C HIS A 212 8.62 -1.51 27.95
N GLY A 213 8.78 -0.36 28.63
CA GLY A 213 8.96 -0.33 30.08
C GLY A 213 7.78 -0.92 30.86
N GLN A 214 6.54 -0.74 30.37
CA GLN A 214 5.36 -1.39 30.95
C GLN A 214 5.39 -2.91 30.77
N LYS A 215 5.76 -3.40 29.57
CA LYS A 215 5.91 -4.82 29.24
C LYS A 215 7.01 -5.48 30.11
N GLU A 216 8.13 -4.80 30.30
CA GLU A 216 9.22 -5.25 31.18
C GLU A 216 8.79 -5.30 32.65
N ALA A 217 8.11 -4.27 33.15
CA ALA A 217 7.60 -4.24 34.52
C ALA A 217 6.58 -5.36 34.77
N LEU A 218 5.69 -5.60 33.81
CA LEU A 218 4.72 -6.69 33.87
C LEU A 218 5.42 -8.06 33.92
N LEU A 219 6.42 -8.28 33.07
CA LEU A 219 7.23 -9.51 33.11
C LEU A 219 7.94 -9.72 34.43
N ALA A 220 8.55 -8.66 34.95
CA ALA A 220 9.22 -8.73 36.24
C ALA A 220 8.23 -9.12 37.34
N ALA A 221 7.04 -8.52 37.34
CA ALA A 221 5.97 -8.84 38.30
C ALA A 221 5.49 -10.30 38.20
N ILE A 222 5.32 -10.85 36.99
CA ILE A 222 4.93 -12.25 36.75
C ILE A 222 6.02 -13.21 37.25
N LYS A 223 7.30 -12.90 36.93
CA LYS A 223 8.44 -13.71 37.35
C LYS A 223 8.66 -13.70 38.86
N ASP A 224 8.54 -12.53 39.49
CA ASP A 224 8.66 -12.36 40.96
C ASP A 224 7.62 -13.21 41.71
N ARG A 225 6.43 -13.34 41.11
CA ARG A 225 5.35 -14.19 41.62
C ARG A 225 5.52 -15.67 41.33
N GLY A 226 6.58 -16.08 40.63
CA GLY A 226 6.84 -17.49 40.33
C GLY A 226 5.82 -18.13 39.38
N VAL A 227 5.08 -17.33 38.62
CA VAL A 227 4.12 -17.82 37.62
C VAL A 227 4.88 -18.25 36.37
N LYS A 228 4.63 -19.48 35.90
CA LYS A 228 5.21 -19.98 34.66
C LYS A 228 4.32 -19.59 33.48
N LEU A 229 4.85 -18.85 32.52
CA LEU A 229 4.18 -18.56 31.26
C LEU A 229 4.45 -19.69 30.28
N PHE A 230 3.40 -20.32 29.77
CA PHE A 230 3.51 -21.29 28.68
C PHE A 230 3.87 -20.55 27.39
N GLN A 231 4.96 -20.93 26.73
CA GLN A 231 5.26 -20.47 25.38
C GLN A 231 4.50 -21.35 24.39
N SER A 232 3.52 -20.79 23.70
CA SER A 232 3.04 -21.39 22.46
C SER A 232 4.20 -21.37 21.47
N VAL A 233 4.82 -22.53 21.22
CA VAL A 233 5.72 -22.70 20.08
C VAL A 233 4.84 -22.59 18.84
N GLU A 234 4.79 -21.42 18.20
CA GLU A 234 4.33 -21.37 16.82
C GLU A 234 5.32 -22.14 15.94
N PRO A 235 4.85 -22.95 14.97
CA PRO A 235 5.74 -23.64 14.06
C PRO A 235 6.46 -22.59 13.19
N ARG A 236 7.78 -22.50 13.34
CA ARG A 236 8.64 -21.69 12.47
C ARG A 236 8.40 -22.10 11.02
N GLN A 237 7.73 -21.27 10.24
CA GLN A 237 7.77 -21.40 8.78
C GLN A 237 9.17 -20.99 8.29
N HIS A 238 9.78 -21.92 7.58
CA HIS A 238 11.08 -21.79 6.91
C HIS A 238 11.28 -20.46 6.15
N SER A 239 12.41 -19.80 6.41
CA SER A 239 13.27 -19.18 5.40
C SER A 239 14.62 -18.88 6.09
N SER A 240 15.63 -19.70 5.83
CA SER A 240 16.73 -19.46 4.88
C SER A 240 17.63 -18.28 5.26
N ASP A 241 18.88 -18.64 5.57
CA ASP A 241 20.12 -17.86 5.57
C ASP A 241 20.36 -16.80 6.64
N SER A 242 21.20 -17.15 7.64
CA SER A 242 22.61 -16.71 7.79
C SER A 242 23.03 -16.74 9.28
N GLU A 243 24.06 -17.53 9.60
CA GLU A 243 24.42 -17.98 10.97
C GLU A 243 25.35 -17.05 11.76
N GLU A 244 25.38 -15.73 11.52
CA GLU A 244 26.41 -14.88 12.16
C GLU A 244 25.89 -13.68 13.00
N GLU A 245 24.61 -13.65 13.41
CA GLU A 245 24.08 -12.59 14.29
C GLU A 245 23.23 -13.11 15.48
N GLU A 246 23.47 -14.33 15.97
CA GLU A 246 22.58 -14.93 17.00
C GLU A 246 22.89 -14.55 18.46
N GLU A 247 24.08 -14.05 18.81
CA GLU A 247 24.43 -13.85 20.24
C GLU A 247 23.99 -12.51 20.84
N GLU A 248 23.58 -11.52 20.02
CA GLU A 248 22.99 -10.25 20.48
C GLU A 248 21.48 -10.11 20.20
N ARG A 249 20.78 -11.23 19.90
CA ARG A 249 19.32 -11.31 20.06
C ARG A 249 18.99 -11.35 21.56
N SER A 250 19.20 -10.20 22.18
CA SER A 250 19.02 -9.86 23.58
C SER A 250 17.79 -10.53 24.19
N SER A 251 17.87 -10.82 25.48
CA SER A 251 16.77 -11.25 26.35
C SER A 251 15.42 -10.54 26.10
N ALA A 252 15.44 -9.34 25.53
CA ALA A 252 14.27 -8.60 25.04
C ALA A 252 13.48 -9.31 23.91
N ALA A 253 14.14 -10.00 22.98
CA ALA A 253 13.49 -10.75 21.89
C ALA A 253 12.78 -12.00 22.42
N ILE A 254 13.39 -12.73 23.36
CA ILE A 254 12.77 -13.88 24.04
C ILE A 254 11.63 -13.42 24.95
N ALA A 255 11.80 -12.29 25.64
CA ALA A 255 10.74 -11.64 26.42
C ALA A 255 9.56 -11.16 25.54
N GLN A 256 9.83 -10.70 24.32
CA GLN A 256 8.80 -10.33 23.35
C GLN A 256 7.98 -11.55 22.92
N LEU A 257 8.63 -12.66 22.55
CA LEU A 257 8.00 -13.93 22.16
C LEU A 257 7.15 -14.55 23.29
N SER A 258 7.60 -14.45 24.55
CA SER A 258 6.85 -14.95 25.72
C SER A 258 5.57 -14.17 26.04
N LEU A 259 5.39 -12.96 25.51
CA LEU A 259 4.23 -12.10 25.78
C LEU A 259 3.28 -11.96 24.61
N ASP A 260 3.69 -12.33 23.40
CA ASP A 260 2.77 -12.25 22.26
C ASP A 260 1.62 -13.26 22.42
N GLY A 261 1.84 -14.36 23.16
CA GLY A 261 0.77 -15.24 23.66
C GLY A 261 -0.13 -14.63 24.75
N LEU A 262 0.31 -13.58 25.46
CA LEU A 262 -0.51 -12.79 26.40
C LEU A 262 -1.17 -11.57 25.73
N ASN A 263 -0.74 -11.23 24.52
CA ASN A 263 -1.28 -10.16 23.67
C ASN A 263 -2.18 -10.71 22.56
N SER A 264 -2.60 -11.99 22.67
CA SER A 264 -3.40 -12.67 21.66
C SER A 264 -4.51 -11.76 21.16
N GLN A 265 -4.68 -11.70 19.84
CA GLN A 265 -5.79 -11.04 19.16
C GLN A 265 -7.10 -11.82 19.43
N GLU A 266 -7.43 -12.03 20.71
CA GLU A 266 -8.71 -12.58 21.12
C GLU A 266 -9.80 -11.52 20.94
N VAL A 267 -11.00 -12.00 20.61
CA VAL A 267 -12.20 -11.20 20.33
C VAL A 267 -12.55 -10.23 21.48
N THR A 268 -12.07 -10.50 22.70
CA THR A 268 -12.33 -9.72 23.91
C THR A 268 -11.31 -8.61 24.20
N GLY A 269 -10.09 -8.69 23.64
CA GLY A 269 -9.03 -7.69 23.82
C GLY A 269 -8.49 -7.52 25.25
N ALA A 270 -8.82 -8.40 26.20
CA ALA A 270 -8.33 -8.31 27.57
C ALA A 270 -6.90 -8.85 27.69
N GLN A 271 -6.06 -8.19 28.48
CA GLN A 271 -4.64 -8.50 28.63
C GLN A 271 -4.28 -8.53 30.11
N VAL A 272 -3.22 -9.27 30.45
CA VAL A 272 -2.66 -9.22 31.80
C VAL A 272 -2.13 -7.81 32.06
N PHE A 273 -2.52 -7.20 33.17
CA PHE A 273 -2.02 -5.89 33.56
C PHE A 273 -1.73 -5.80 35.05
N LEU A 274 -0.88 -4.83 35.40
CA LEU A 274 -0.54 -4.48 36.77
C LEU A 274 -1.36 -3.26 37.18
N ASP A 275 -2.06 -3.31 38.31
CA ASP A 275 -2.82 -2.17 38.82
C ASP A 275 -1.95 -1.17 39.60
N ASN A 276 -2.57 -0.11 40.12
CA ASN A 276 -1.89 0.93 40.89
C ASN A 276 -1.34 0.45 42.25
N GLN A 277 -1.85 -0.67 42.77
CA GLN A 277 -1.38 -1.29 44.01
C GLN A 277 -0.28 -2.32 43.75
N GLY A 278 0.06 -2.56 42.47
CA GLY A 278 1.06 -3.52 42.07
C GLY A 278 0.54 -4.95 42.04
N LEU A 279 -0.79 -5.17 41.97
CA LEU A 279 -1.40 -6.50 41.84
C LEU A 279 -1.62 -6.85 40.37
N LEU A 280 -1.43 -8.12 40.02
CA LEU A 280 -1.72 -8.62 38.68
C LEU A 280 -3.21 -8.97 38.52
N HIS A 281 -3.74 -8.59 37.37
CA HIS A 281 -5.07 -8.98 36.91
C HIS A 281 -4.91 -9.83 35.66
N TRP A 282 -5.52 -11.01 35.68
CA TRP A 282 -5.42 -12.00 34.61
C TRP A 282 -6.77 -12.15 33.90
N PRO A 283 -6.79 -12.24 32.55
CA PRO A 283 -7.95 -12.80 31.87
C PRO A 283 -8.03 -14.30 32.21
N VAL A 284 -9.20 -14.75 32.66
CA VAL A 284 -9.44 -16.14 33.09
C VAL A 284 -10.65 -16.68 32.35
N LEU A 285 -10.50 -17.86 31.76
CA LEU A 285 -11.56 -18.59 31.07
C LEU A 285 -11.97 -19.79 31.93
N PHE A 286 -13.24 -19.83 32.33
CA PHE A 286 -13.86 -21.02 32.89
C PHE A 286 -14.49 -21.84 31.77
N LEU A 287 -14.16 -23.13 31.72
CA LEU A 287 -14.71 -24.06 30.76
C LEU A 287 -15.67 -25.00 31.46
N TYR A 288 -16.82 -25.26 30.84
CA TYR A 288 -17.82 -26.22 31.30
C TYR A 288 -17.99 -27.32 30.23
N PRO A 289 -17.10 -28.33 30.20
CA PRO A 289 -17.05 -29.31 29.12
C PRO A 289 -18.33 -30.14 28.96
N GLU A 290 -19.05 -30.41 30.06
CA GLU A 290 -20.31 -31.15 30.06
C GLU A 290 -21.37 -30.51 29.15
N HIS A 291 -21.42 -29.17 29.13
CA HIS A 291 -22.39 -28.40 28.35
C HIS A 291 -21.77 -27.64 27.17
N GLN A 292 -20.47 -27.82 26.93
CA GLN A 292 -19.69 -27.07 25.92
C GLN A 292 -19.87 -25.55 26.04
N GLN A 293 -19.93 -25.06 27.27
CA GLN A 293 -20.06 -23.64 27.58
C GLN A 293 -18.75 -23.10 28.16
N SER A 294 -18.61 -21.78 28.17
CA SER A 294 -17.49 -21.10 28.80
C SER A 294 -17.88 -19.71 29.28
N ASP A 295 -17.28 -19.28 30.38
CA ASP A 295 -17.37 -17.89 30.85
C ASP A 295 -15.99 -17.24 30.86
N PHE A 296 -15.95 -15.96 30.53
CA PHE A 296 -14.73 -15.19 30.45
C PHE A 296 -14.71 -14.05 31.47
N ILE A 297 -13.71 -14.04 32.34
CA ILE A 297 -13.43 -12.94 33.26
C ILE A 297 -12.28 -12.13 32.70
N SER A 298 -12.52 -10.88 32.33
CA SER A 298 -11.53 -10.02 31.70
C SER A 298 -10.41 -9.56 32.63
N ALA A 299 -10.67 -9.46 33.93
CA ALA A 299 -9.72 -9.01 34.95
C ALA A 299 -9.94 -9.71 36.29
N PHE A 300 -9.33 -10.89 36.45
CA PHE A 300 -9.31 -11.65 37.69
C PHE A 300 -8.09 -11.22 38.52
N CYS A 301 -8.32 -10.55 39.65
CA CYS A 301 -7.26 -10.15 40.57
C CYS A 301 -6.59 -11.37 41.20
N GLU A 302 -5.26 -11.41 41.18
CA GLU A 302 -4.49 -12.56 41.66
C GLU A 302 -4.75 -12.95 43.12
N ASN A 303 -5.17 -12.01 43.97
CA ASN A 303 -5.46 -12.26 45.39
C ASN A 303 -6.91 -12.67 45.66
N ASN A 304 -7.80 -12.58 44.67
CA ASN A 304 -9.19 -13.00 44.83
C ASN A 304 -9.27 -14.53 44.82
N CYS A 305 -10.22 -15.07 45.58
CA CYS A 305 -10.50 -16.50 45.60
C CYS A 305 -11.47 -16.88 44.47
N PHE A 306 -11.39 -18.13 44.02
CA PHE A 306 -12.30 -18.64 42.99
C PHE A 306 -13.76 -18.63 43.46
N VAL A 307 -14.01 -18.95 44.75
CA VAL A 307 -15.35 -18.99 45.33
C VAL A 307 -16.07 -17.65 45.24
N ASP A 308 -15.36 -16.53 45.38
CA ASP A 308 -15.95 -15.19 45.29
C ASP A 308 -16.47 -14.91 43.88
N HIS A 309 -15.72 -15.33 42.87
CA HIS A 309 -16.13 -15.20 41.47
C HIS A 309 -17.24 -16.19 41.10
N LEU A 310 -17.12 -17.45 41.52
CA LEU A 310 -18.15 -18.47 41.28
C LEU A 310 -19.50 -18.09 41.93
N ALA A 311 -19.49 -17.49 43.11
CA ALA A 311 -20.71 -17.03 43.78
C ALA A 311 -21.44 -15.95 42.95
N ILE A 312 -20.70 -15.05 42.30
CA ILE A 312 -21.27 -14.00 41.44
C ILE A 312 -21.72 -14.60 40.09
N MET A 313 -20.90 -15.46 39.49
CA MET A 313 -21.20 -16.07 38.18
C MET A 313 -22.44 -16.96 38.21
N PHE A 314 -22.65 -17.67 39.32
CA PHE A 314 -23.76 -18.60 39.52
C PHE A 314 -24.78 -18.08 40.56
N GLU A 315 -24.87 -16.77 40.75
CA GLU A 315 -25.93 -16.16 41.58
C GLU A 315 -27.31 -16.47 40.99
N GLU A 316 -27.42 -16.38 39.66
CA GLU A 316 -28.56 -16.86 38.88
C GLU A 316 -28.20 -18.17 38.17
N LEU A 317 -29.13 -19.12 38.16
CA LEU A 317 -28.93 -20.40 37.47
C LEU A 317 -28.79 -20.17 35.95
N PRO A 318 -27.71 -20.64 35.33
CA PRO A 318 -27.52 -20.46 33.90
C PRO A 318 -28.66 -21.12 33.10
N PRO A 319 -29.10 -20.54 31.97
CA PRO A 319 -30.19 -21.10 31.16
C PRO A 319 -29.93 -22.52 30.64
N TRP A 320 -28.66 -22.92 30.54
CA TRP A 320 -28.22 -24.23 30.08
C TRP A 320 -28.16 -25.29 31.19
N ASP A 321 -28.22 -24.89 32.47
CA ASP A 321 -28.23 -25.81 33.62
C ASP A 321 -29.66 -26.28 33.94
N THR A 322 -30.24 -27.09 33.05
CA THR A 322 -31.61 -27.61 33.22
C THR A 322 -31.76 -28.51 34.45
N ASP A 323 -30.67 -29.16 34.88
CA ASP A 323 -30.65 -30.10 35.99
C ASP A 323 -30.31 -29.44 37.34
N ARG A 324 -30.02 -28.12 37.35
CA ARG A 324 -29.64 -27.32 38.53
C ARG A 324 -28.43 -27.88 39.29
N LYS A 325 -27.44 -28.37 38.54
CA LYS A 325 -26.22 -28.99 39.09
C LYS A 325 -25.13 -27.96 39.40
N TYR A 326 -25.14 -26.81 38.72
CA TYR A 326 -24.07 -25.80 38.79
C TYR A 326 -24.32 -24.78 39.91
N LEU A 327 -24.48 -25.30 41.14
CA LEU A 327 -24.53 -24.48 42.36
C LEU A 327 -23.12 -24.28 42.91
N PRO A 328 -22.74 -23.08 43.39
CA PRO A 328 -21.37 -22.77 43.86
C PRO A 328 -20.78 -23.80 44.84
N GLN A 329 -21.60 -24.39 45.70
CA GLN A 329 -21.19 -25.37 46.72
C GLN A 329 -20.85 -26.75 46.14
N ASN A 330 -21.34 -27.07 44.95
CA ASN A 330 -21.15 -28.37 44.29
C ASN A 330 -20.09 -28.32 43.18
N LEU A 331 -19.61 -27.13 42.83
CA LEU A 331 -18.64 -26.95 41.76
C LEU A 331 -17.26 -27.44 42.19
N GLN A 332 -16.62 -28.17 41.28
CA GLN A 332 -15.24 -28.62 41.42
C GLN A 332 -14.41 -27.99 40.31
N LEU A 333 -13.30 -27.37 40.69
CA LEU A 333 -12.40 -26.70 39.77
C LEU A 333 -11.20 -27.58 39.46
N PHE A 334 -10.77 -27.57 38.19
CA PHE A 334 -9.61 -28.30 37.73
C PHE A 334 -8.81 -27.44 36.76
N PHE A 335 -7.49 -27.64 36.73
CA PHE A 335 -6.64 -27.17 35.63
C PHE A 335 -5.79 -28.33 35.09
N GLU A 336 -5.36 -28.19 33.84
CA GLU A 336 -4.51 -29.16 33.16
C GLU A 336 -3.06 -28.68 33.12
N ASP A 337 -2.14 -29.54 33.56
CA ASP A 337 -0.72 -29.39 33.28
C ASP A 337 -0.42 -30.06 31.95
N VAL A 338 -0.33 -29.26 30.88
CA VAL A 338 -0.14 -29.75 29.50
C VAL A 338 1.18 -30.49 29.32
N GLU A 339 2.23 -30.15 30.08
CA GLU A 339 3.52 -30.84 30.00
C GLU A 339 3.44 -32.26 30.60
N LYS A 340 2.54 -32.47 31.57
CA LYS A 340 2.38 -33.74 32.28
C LYS A 340 1.11 -34.50 31.91
N GLU A 341 0.28 -33.94 31.03
CA GLU A 341 -1.05 -34.45 30.66
C GLU A 341 -1.89 -34.84 31.88
N LYS A 342 -1.84 -34.01 32.94
CA LYS A 342 -2.46 -34.32 34.23
C LYS A 342 -3.39 -33.20 34.70
N LEU A 343 -4.57 -33.61 35.14
CA LEU A 343 -5.53 -32.73 35.81
C LEU A 343 -5.22 -32.61 37.30
N TYR A 344 -5.29 -31.37 37.79
CA TYR A 344 -5.12 -31.00 39.18
C TYR A 344 -6.38 -30.32 39.68
N GLN A 345 -6.90 -30.77 40.82
CA GLN A 345 -8.06 -30.15 41.46
C GLN A 345 -7.63 -28.86 42.18
N VAL A 346 -8.42 -27.80 42.02
CA VAL A 346 -8.24 -26.50 42.69
C VAL A 346 -9.29 -26.37 43.77
N ASP A 347 -8.84 -25.99 44.97
CA ASP A 347 -9.73 -25.61 46.06
C ASP A 347 -10.38 -24.24 45.74
N PRO A 348 -11.72 -24.13 45.71
CA PRO A 348 -12.40 -22.86 45.45
C PRO A 348 -12.03 -21.73 46.42
N GLU A 349 -11.62 -22.04 47.65
CA GLU A 349 -11.15 -21.04 48.62
C GLU A 349 -9.73 -20.53 48.35
N MET A 350 -9.03 -21.13 47.37
CA MET A 350 -7.70 -20.71 46.98
C MET A 350 -7.74 -19.42 46.15
N SER A 351 -6.76 -18.54 46.35
CA SER A 351 -6.55 -17.37 45.49
C SER A 351 -5.98 -17.77 44.13
N LEU A 352 -6.28 -17.03 43.06
CA LEU A 352 -5.71 -17.28 41.73
C LEU A 352 -4.17 -17.37 41.74
N LEU A 353 -3.49 -16.50 42.49
CA LEU A 353 -2.02 -16.50 42.60
C LEU A 353 -1.47 -17.85 43.07
N LYS A 354 -2.06 -18.43 44.11
CA LYS A 354 -1.66 -19.74 44.65
C LYS A 354 -1.87 -20.86 43.64
N ALA A 355 -2.95 -20.80 42.84
CA ALA A 355 -3.18 -21.75 41.76
C ALA A 355 -2.14 -21.59 40.64
N LEU A 356 -1.81 -20.36 40.23
CA LEU A 356 -0.79 -20.07 39.22
C LEU A 356 0.65 -20.39 39.69
N GLN A 357 0.90 -20.31 40.99
CA GLN A 357 2.16 -20.69 41.63
C GLN A 357 2.33 -22.19 41.83
N HIS A 358 1.34 -23.00 41.42
CA HIS A 358 1.36 -24.44 41.66
C HIS A 358 2.67 -25.03 41.14
N LYS A 359 3.53 -25.43 42.09
CA LYS A 359 4.79 -26.09 41.78
C LYS A 359 4.40 -27.43 41.18
N SER A 360 4.69 -27.61 39.88
CA SER A 360 4.80 -28.95 39.32
C SER A 360 5.76 -29.71 40.25
N SER A 361 5.24 -30.57 41.12
CA SER A 361 6.06 -31.44 41.95
C SER A 361 6.85 -32.32 40.99
N GLY A 362 8.15 -32.04 40.94
CA GLY A 362 9.13 -32.68 40.07
C GLY A 362 10.51 -32.41 40.63
N GLY A 363 10.69 -32.73 41.92
CA GLY A 363 12.01 -33.08 42.42
C GLY A 363 12.25 -34.54 42.11
N LEU A 364 13.07 -34.80 41.09
CA LEU A 364 14.27 -35.65 41.10
C LEU A 364 14.86 -35.67 39.70
#